data_AF-A0A956LAM4-F1
#
_entry.id   AF-A0A956LAM4-F1
#
_cell.length_a   1.000
_cell.length_b   1.000
_cell.length_c   1.000
_cell.angle_alpha   90.00
_cell.angle_beta   90.00
_cell.angle_gamma   90.00
#
_symmetry.space_group_name_H-M   'P 1'
#
loop_
_entity.id
_entity.type
_entity.pdbx_description
1 polymer ?
#
loop_
_entity_poly.entity_id
_entity_poly.type
_entity_poly.pdbx_seq_one_letter_code
_entity_poly.pdbx_strand_id
1 'polypeptide(L)'
;HPLQDARLTEIFAIVWPIVAAREGHTHAHHSVSRADRAKLSLKSSDPLARYLSYAAGVYDVPAPDYFARPNEPGGLRVDALCEGEGDAKRVYPTVLAGRDTLRDDSEAGLKFRAAGAIARVRAGHILASVLPSAASLRHVFYGAASLSGIEIPPDSGHEAGRLAKHLRRFMTPAQVDQLGALSRKVLDKGEPDVKGWAQGVAYTASRAGFVLCDSIDSAARVLTQQGDEGMLVPFKDRIRDLVAYS
;
A
#
# COMPACT_ATOMS: atom_id res chain seq x y z
N HIS A 1 8.89 4.02 9.66
CA HIS A 1 10.35 3.87 9.41
C HIS A 1 10.98 5.26 9.27
N PRO A 2 12.25 5.52 9.67
CA PRO A 2 12.88 6.85 9.57
C PRO A 2 12.87 7.48 8.17
N LEU A 3 12.88 6.64 7.11
CA LEU A 3 12.77 7.10 5.72
C LEU A 3 11.36 7.61 5.34
N GLN A 4 10.34 7.40 6.16
CA GLN A 4 8.99 7.88 5.88
C GLN A 4 8.82 9.30 6.42
N ASP A 5 8.73 10.28 5.53
CA ASP A 5 8.20 11.58 5.90
C ASP A 5 6.71 11.46 6.25
N ALA A 6 6.36 11.73 7.52
CA ALA A 6 4.97 11.67 7.99
C ALA A 6 4.02 12.54 7.16
N ARG A 7 4.49 13.67 6.62
CA ARG A 7 3.67 14.56 5.78
C ARG A 7 3.39 13.96 4.41
N LEU A 8 4.35 13.24 3.81
CA LEU A 8 4.11 12.47 2.58
C LEU A 8 3.08 11.37 2.83
N THR A 9 3.21 10.64 3.94
CA THR A 9 2.24 9.62 4.35
C THR A 9 0.83 10.21 4.51
N GLU A 10 0.71 11.41 5.09
CA GLU A 10 -0.58 12.09 5.27
C GLU A 10 -1.16 12.59 3.93
N ILE A 11 -0.35 13.20 3.06
CA ILE A 11 -0.76 13.59 1.71
C ILE A 11 -1.31 12.38 0.95
N PHE A 12 -0.56 11.26 0.96
CA PHE A 12 -0.99 10.03 0.31
C PHE A 12 -2.26 9.44 0.95
N ALA A 13 -2.41 9.53 2.27
CA ALA A 13 -3.64 9.10 2.94
C ALA A 13 -4.88 9.91 2.52
N ILE A 14 -4.73 11.19 2.18
CA ILE A 14 -5.83 12.05 1.72
C ILE A 14 -6.20 11.73 0.27
N VAL A 15 -5.20 11.55 -0.61
CA VAL A 15 -5.43 11.43 -2.06
C VAL A 15 -5.67 9.99 -2.54
N TRP A 16 -5.29 8.96 -1.76
CA TRP A 16 -5.27 7.59 -2.26
C TRP A 16 -6.60 7.08 -2.85
N PRO A 17 -7.80 7.37 -2.31
CA PRO A 17 -9.03 6.82 -2.86
C PRO A 17 -9.28 7.34 -4.28
N ILE A 18 -8.98 8.63 -4.51
CA ILE A 18 -9.17 9.28 -5.80
C ILE A 18 -8.11 8.79 -6.80
N VAL A 19 -6.86 8.67 -6.37
CA VAL A 19 -5.77 8.16 -7.22
C VAL A 19 -6.03 6.70 -7.61
N ALA A 20 -6.41 5.85 -6.66
CA ALA A 20 -6.71 4.45 -6.96
C ALA A 20 -7.95 4.30 -7.88
N ALA A 21 -8.99 5.13 -7.69
CA ALA A 21 -10.14 5.16 -8.58
C ALA A 21 -9.76 5.51 -10.04
N ARG A 22 -8.77 6.40 -10.20
CA ARG A 22 -8.19 6.79 -11.50
C ARG A 22 -7.41 5.64 -12.14
N GLU A 23 -6.56 4.93 -11.40
CA GLU A 23 -5.83 3.76 -11.91
C GLU A 23 -6.80 2.64 -12.33
N GLY A 24 -7.90 2.48 -11.59
CA GLY A 24 -9.06 1.75 -12.06
C GLY A 24 -8.89 0.25 -12.14
N HIS A 25 -7.97 -0.35 -11.38
CA HIS A 25 -7.87 -1.80 -11.24
C HIS A 25 -9.20 -2.37 -10.74
N THR A 26 -9.90 -3.13 -11.57
CA THR A 26 -11.21 -3.72 -11.23
C THR A 26 -11.06 -5.17 -10.76
N HIS A 27 -12.13 -5.74 -10.23
CA HIS A 27 -12.22 -7.18 -9.96
C HIS A 27 -11.89 -8.02 -11.22
N ALA A 28 -12.37 -7.59 -12.40
CA ALA A 28 -12.08 -8.24 -13.68
C ALA A 28 -10.58 -8.21 -14.05
N HIS A 29 -9.85 -7.14 -13.71
CA HIS A 29 -8.40 -7.04 -13.93
C HIS A 29 -7.63 -8.17 -13.23
N HIS A 30 -8.12 -8.65 -12.08
CA HIS A 30 -7.50 -9.75 -11.31
C HIS A 30 -8.23 -11.09 -11.44
N SER A 31 -9.21 -11.17 -12.35
CA SER A 31 -10.05 -12.36 -12.57
C SER A 31 -10.78 -12.83 -11.32
N VAL A 32 -11.22 -11.89 -10.47
CA VAL A 32 -12.04 -12.15 -9.28
C VAL A 32 -13.43 -11.55 -9.44
N SER A 33 -14.40 -12.00 -8.65
CA SER A 33 -15.72 -11.36 -8.53
C SER A 33 -15.99 -10.92 -7.10
N ARG A 34 -16.92 -9.97 -6.91
CA ARG A 34 -17.30 -9.49 -5.57
C ARG A 34 -17.84 -10.62 -4.67
N ALA A 35 -18.50 -11.62 -5.27
CA ALA A 35 -19.07 -12.76 -4.57
C ALA A 35 -18.00 -13.71 -4.01
N ASP A 36 -16.82 -13.75 -4.62
CA ASP A 36 -15.70 -14.59 -4.19
C ASP A 36 -14.94 -14.02 -2.99
N ARG A 37 -15.34 -12.83 -2.51
CA ARG A 37 -14.69 -12.18 -1.38
C ARG A 37 -14.85 -13.04 -0.13
N ALA A 38 -13.73 -13.52 0.39
CA ALA A 38 -13.68 -14.27 1.63
C ALA A 38 -13.85 -13.34 2.84
N LYS A 39 -14.61 -13.80 3.83
CA LYS A 39 -14.80 -13.07 5.08
C LYS A 39 -13.55 -13.17 5.96
N LEU A 40 -12.96 -12.03 6.30
CA LEU A 40 -11.94 -11.95 7.33
C LEU A 40 -12.57 -12.13 8.72
N SER A 41 -12.05 -13.08 9.50
CA SER A 41 -12.55 -13.41 10.82
C SER A 41 -11.49 -14.19 11.60
N LEU A 42 -11.36 -13.91 12.89
CA LEU A 42 -10.52 -14.69 13.82
C LEU A 42 -10.94 -16.17 13.89
N LYS A 43 -12.18 -16.50 13.50
CA LYS A 43 -12.75 -17.86 13.48
C LYS A 43 -12.71 -18.53 12.10
N SER A 44 -12.07 -17.92 11.10
CA SER A 44 -12.01 -18.48 9.73
C SER A 44 -11.28 -19.83 9.71
N SER A 45 -11.72 -20.75 8.85
CA SER A 45 -10.98 -21.98 8.57
C SER A 45 -9.75 -21.73 7.69
N ASP A 46 -9.74 -20.65 6.91
CA ASP A 46 -8.57 -20.16 6.19
C ASP A 46 -7.58 -19.51 7.18
N PRO A 47 -6.39 -20.09 7.41
CA PRO A 47 -5.40 -19.53 8.33
C PRO A 47 -4.96 -18.11 7.97
N LEU A 48 -4.78 -17.80 6.68
CA LEU A 48 -4.37 -16.46 6.26
C LEU A 48 -5.47 -15.44 6.56
N ALA A 49 -6.74 -15.79 6.31
CA ALA A 49 -7.87 -14.92 6.66
C ALA A 49 -7.95 -14.62 8.16
N ARG A 50 -7.62 -15.61 9.02
CA ARG A 50 -7.52 -15.40 10.47
C ARG A 50 -6.42 -14.40 10.82
N TYR A 51 -5.22 -14.59 10.27
CA TYR A 51 -4.08 -13.72 10.58
C TYR A 51 -4.23 -12.32 9.98
N LEU A 52 -4.88 -12.17 8.83
CA LEU A 52 -5.26 -10.85 8.29
C LEU A 52 -6.24 -10.15 9.22
N SER A 53 -7.26 -10.85 9.72
CA SER A 53 -8.20 -10.31 10.71
C SER A 53 -7.52 -9.93 12.02
N TYR A 54 -6.56 -10.74 12.48
CA TYR A 54 -5.81 -10.47 13.69
C TYR A 54 -4.89 -9.27 13.53
N ALA A 55 -4.10 -9.22 12.46
CA ALA A 55 -3.22 -8.11 12.14
C ALA A 55 -3.97 -6.79 11.96
N ALA A 56 -5.15 -6.82 11.31
CA ALA A 56 -6.01 -5.65 11.18
C ALA A 56 -6.39 -5.06 12.56
N GLY A 57 -6.75 -5.91 13.52
CA GLY A 57 -7.05 -5.49 14.89
C GLY A 57 -5.82 -4.99 15.66
N VAL A 58 -4.67 -5.65 15.52
CA VAL A 58 -3.41 -5.26 16.19
C VAL A 58 -2.91 -3.90 15.70
N TYR A 59 -2.98 -3.65 14.40
CA TYR A 59 -2.46 -2.42 13.79
C TYR A 59 -3.48 -1.29 13.65
N ASP A 60 -4.71 -1.50 14.13
CA ASP A 60 -5.83 -0.57 13.98
C ASP A 60 -6.03 -0.12 12.52
N VAL A 61 -6.02 -1.10 11.62
CA VAL A 61 -6.23 -0.90 10.18
C VAL A 61 -7.55 -1.54 9.79
N PRO A 62 -8.44 -0.84 9.04
CA PRO A 62 -9.65 -1.44 8.52
C PRO A 62 -9.34 -2.72 7.74
N ALA A 63 -10.12 -3.78 8.00
CA ALA A 63 -9.96 -5.05 7.32
C ALA A 63 -10.14 -4.87 5.79
N PRO A 64 -9.14 -5.25 4.97
CA PRO A 64 -9.27 -5.15 3.52
C PRO A 64 -10.22 -6.22 2.97
N ASP A 65 -10.63 -6.06 1.72
CA ASP A 65 -11.20 -7.17 0.98
C ASP A 65 -10.14 -8.25 0.77
N TYR A 66 -10.56 -9.51 0.79
CA TYR A 66 -9.65 -10.65 0.68
C TYR A 66 -10.18 -11.67 -0.32
N PHE A 67 -9.31 -12.08 -1.23
CA PHE A 67 -9.59 -13.08 -2.26
C PHE A 67 -8.52 -14.17 -2.23
N ALA A 68 -8.92 -15.37 -1.78
CA ALA A 68 -8.09 -16.56 -1.82
C ALA A 68 -8.13 -17.17 -3.23
N ARG A 69 -6.96 -17.41 -3.83
CA ARG A 69 -6.79 -17.93 -5.19
C ARG A 69 -5.99 -19.24 -5.19
N PRO A 70 -6.51 -20.33 -4.58
CA PRO A 70 -5.75 -21.57 -4.35
C PRO A 70 -5.34 -22.30 -5.65
N ASN A 71 -6.02 -22.00 -6.76
CA ASN A 71 -5.76 -22.61 -8.06
C ASN A 71 -4.84 -21.78 -8.96
N GLU A 72 -4.50 -20.56 -8.57
CA GLU A 72 -3.64 -19.69 -9.37
C GLU A 72 -2.25 -19.57 -8.74
N PRO A 73 -1.17 -19.73 -9.52
CA PRO A 73 0.19 -19.55 -9.02
C PRO A 73 0.40 -18.11 -8.55
N GLY A 74 1.34 -17.91 -7.63
CA GLY A 74 1.73 -16.59 -7.15
C GLY A 74 1.64 -16.42 -5.63
N GLY A 75 2.24 -15.32 -5.18
CA GLY A 75 2.32 -14.92 -3.79
C GLY A 75 1.14 -14.06 -3.33
N LEU A 76 1.40 -13.26 -2.28
CA LEU A 76 0.45 -12.31 -1.71
C LEU A 76 0.63 -10.93 -2.37
N ARG A 77 -0.45 -10.40 -2.94
CA ARG A 77 -0.52 -9.06 -3.55
C ARG A 77 -1.45 -8.16 -2.75
N VAL A 78 -1.09 -6.88 -2.65
CA VAL A 78 -1.94 -5.80 -2.13
C VAL A 78 -2.26 -4.87 -3.29
N ASP A 79 -3.52 -4.45 -3.41
CA ASP A 79 -4.01 -3.52 -4.42
C ASP A 79 -5.21 -2.73 -3.87
N ALA A 80 -5.82 -1.89 -4.69
CA ALA A 80 -7.03 -1.12 -4.38
C ALA A 80 -8.07 -1.31 -5.49
N LEU A 81 -8.96 -2.30 -5.32
CA LEU A 81 -9.91 -2.68 -6.37
C LEU A 81 -11.09 -1.73 -6.44
N CYS A 82 -11.48 -1.43 -7.67
CA CYS A 82 -12.55 -0.52 -8.01
C CYS A 82 -13.85 -1.26 -8.34
N GLU A 83 -14.97 -0.66 -7.95
CA GLU A 83 -16.32 -1.10 -8.30
C GLU A 83 -17.20 0.11 -8.64
N GLY A 84 -18.08 -0.04 -9.64
CA GLY A 84 -18.91 1.04 -10.16
C GLY A 84 -18.25 1.82 -11.31
N GLU A 85 -18.99 2.76 -11.86
CA GLU A 85 -18.62 3.50 -13.06
C GLU A 85 -18.57 5.02 -12.82
N GLY A 86 -17.80 5.71 -13.66
CA GLY A 86 -17.66 7.16 -13.62
C GLY A 86 -17.19 7.69 -12.27
N ASP A 87 -17.82 8.78 -11.83
CA ASP A 87 -17.48 9.49 -10.58
C ASP A 87 -18.03 8.81 -9.32
N ALA A 88 -18.88 7.78 -9.47
CA ALA A 88 -19.42 6.98 -8.37
C ALA A 88 -18.58 5.74 -8.03
N LYS A 89 -17.40 5.60 -8.67
CA LYS A 89 -16.48 4.48 -8.47
C LYS A 89 -16.02 4.42 -7.01
N ARG A 90 -16.28 3.29 -6.36
CA ARG A 90 -15.79 2.98 -5.01
C ARG A 90 -14.48 2.21 -5.12
N VAL A 91 -13.61 2.40 -4.13
CA VAL A 91 -12.32 1.73 -4.07
C VAL A 91 -12.18 1.00 -2.74
N TYR A 92 -11.69 -0.23 -2.81
CA TYR A 92 -11.51 -1.08 -1.64
C TYR A 92 -10.06 -1.58 -1.55
N PRO A 93 -9.35 -1.30 -0.44
CA PRO A 93 -8.08 -1.96 -0.16
C PRO A 93 -8.26 -3.47 -0.22
N THR A 94 -7.42 -4.14 -0.98
CA THR A 94 -7.61 -5.54 -1.34
C THR A 94 -6.33 -6.35 -1.15
N VAL A 95 -6.47 -7.55 -0.60
CA VAL A 95 -5.42 -8.58 -0.53
C VAL A 95 -5.82 -9.76 -1.41
N LEU A 96 -4.93 -10.14 -2.34
CA LEU A 96 -5.06 -11.32 -3.19
C LEU A 96 -3.99 -12.33 -2.76
N ALA A 97 -4.37 -13.58 -2.50
CA ALA A 97 -3.43 -14.61 -2.11
C ALA A 97 -3.45 -15.77 -3.10
N GLY A 98 -2.38 -15.92 -3.88
CA GLY A 98 -2.19 -17.06 -4.77
C GLY A 98 -1.82 -18.35 -4.01
N ARG A 99 -1.82 -19.45 -4.75
CA ARG A 99 -1.53 -20.81 -4.27
C ARG A 99 -0.24 -20.90 -3.46
N ASP A 100 0.82 -20.19 -3.84
CA ASP A 100 2.13 -20.34 -3.22
C ASP A 100 2.16 -19.71 -1.82
N THR A 101 1.28 -18.73 -1.55
CA THR A 101 1.04 -18.22 -0.19
C THR A 101 0.10 -19.14 0.60
N LEU A 102 -0.97 -19.63 -0.04
CA LEU A 102 -2.00 -20.42 0.63
C LEU A 102 -1.56 -21.84 1.01
N ARG A 103 -0.51 -22.36 0.38
CA ARG A 103 0.12 -23.65 0.70
C ARG A 103 1.15 -23.56 1.82
N ASP A 104 1.51 -22.37 2.29
CA ASP A 104 2.42 -22.23 3.43
C ASP A 104 1.73 -22.70 4.71
N ASP A 105 2.26 -23.73 5.33
CA ASP A 105 1.79 -24.31 6.58
C ASP A 105 2.47 -23.69 7.82
N SER A 106 3.46 -22.81 7.61
CA SER A 106 4.11 -22.10 8.69
C SER A 106 3.21 -21.02 9.26
N GLU A 107 2.76 -21.22 10.50
CA GLU A 107 2.04 -20.20 11.25
C GLU A 107 2.80 -18.87 11.31
N ALA A 108 4.09 -18.89 11.66
CA ALA A 108 4.92 -17.70 11.68
C ALA A 108 5.03 -17.04 10.29
N GLY A 109 5.21 -17.84 9.23
CA GLY A 109 5.26 -17.33 7.86
C GLY A 109 3.95 -16.67 7.42
N LEU A 110 2.81 -17.25 7.76
CA LEU A 110 1.50 -16.66 7.47
C LEU A 110 1.24 -15.39 8.27
N LYS A 111 1.61 -15.36 9.57
CA LYS A 111 1.56 -14.15 10.41
C LYS A 111 2.41 -13.03 9.81
N PHE A 112 3.63 -13.33 9.37
CA PHE A 112 4.52 -12.35 8.73
C PHE A 112 3.88 -11.74 7.48
N ARG A 113 3.34 -12.59 6.58
CA ARG A 113 2.68 -12.14 5.34
C ARG A 113 1.43 -11.34 5.62
N ALA A 114 0.60 -11.78 6.56
CA ALA A 114 -0.64 -11.09 6.92
C ALA A 114 -0.35 -9.69 7.48
N ALA A 115 0.56 -9.57 8.44
CA ALA A 115 0.93 -8.29 9.01
C ALA A 115 1.59 -7.35 7.99
N GLY A 116 2.47 -7.88 7.13
CA GLY A 116 3.05 -7.09 6.04
C GLY A 116 2.02 -6.64 5.00
N ALA A 117 0.97 -7.43 4.75
CA ALA A 117 -0.16 -7.02 3.91
C ALA A 117 -0.96 -5.89 4.58
N ILE A 118 -1.32 -6.05 5.85
CA ILE A 118 -2.08 -5.06 6.62
C ILE A 118 -1.33 -3.73 6.74
N ALA A 119 -0.01 -3.77 6.94
CA ALA A 119 0.80 -2.56 6.96
C ALA A 119 0.77 -1.80 5.63
N ARG A 120 0.61 -2.50 4.49
CA ARG A 120 0.52 -1.89 3.16
C ARG A 120 -0.87 -1.37 2.81
N VAL A 121 -1.95 -2.00 3.29
CA VAL A 121 -3.33 -1.52 2.99
C VAL A 121 -3.70 -0.24 3.74
N ARG A 122 -2.94 0.16 4.77
CA ARG A 122 -3.12 1.42 5.48
C ARG A 122 -3.19 2.59 4.48
N ALA A 123 -4.14 3.50 4.68
CA ALA A 123 -4.43 4.63 3.77
C ALA A 123 -3.18 5.41 3.31
N GLY A 124 -2.24 5.68 4.24
CA GLY A 124 -1.01 6.38 3.91
C GLY A 124 -0.01 5.57 3.09
N HIS A 125 -0.10 4.24 3.07
CA HIS A 125 0.88 3.34 2.44
C HIS A 125 0.40 2.69 1.14
N ILE A 126 -0.92 2.57 0.95
CA ILE A 126 -1.50 1.75 -0.12
C ILE A 126 -1.07 2.18 -1.52
N LEU A 127 -0.79 3.48 -1.73
CA LEU A 127 -0.29 3.98 -3.02
C LEU A 127 1.06 3.38 -3.41
N ALA A 128 1.89 2.94 -2.46
CA ALA A 128 3.13 2.23 -2.77
C ALA A 128 2.88 0.81 -3.33
N SER A 129 1.66 0.27 -3.17
CA SER A 129 1.26 -1.02 -3.76
C SER A 129 0.46 -0.83 -5.07
N VAL A 130 -0.30 0.25 -5.18
CA VAL A 130 -1.11 0.56 -6.37
C VAL A 130 -0.26 1.14 -7.50
N LEU A 131 0.72 1.99 -7.18
CA LEU A 131 1.53 2.68 -8.17
C LEU A 131 2.88 1.97 -8.38
N PRO A 132 3.24 1.61 -9.62
CA PRO A 132 4.37 0.74 -9.89
C PRO A 132 5.75 1.43 -9.79
N SER A 133 5.79 2.76 -9.61
CA SER A 133 7.05 3.51 -9.66
C SER A 133 7.12 4.73 -8.75
N ALA A 134 8.34 5.10 -8.36
CA ALA A 134 8.62 6.35 -7.64
C ALA A 134 8.24 7.59 -8.47
N ALA A 135 8.33 7.52 -9.81
CA ALA A 135 7.90 8.61 -10.69
C ALA A 135 6.38 8.85 -10.59
N SER A 136 5.57 7.79 -10.56
CA SER A 136 4.13 7.89 -10.36
C SER A 136 3.79 8.52 -9.01
N LEU A 137 4.47 8.10 -7.93
CA LEU A 137 4.32 8.69 -6.59
C LEU A 137 4.74 10.17 -6.55
N ARG A 138 5.81 10.54 -7.27
CA ARG A 138 6.25 11.93 -7.45
C ARG A 138 5.16 12.78 -8.11
N HIS A 139 4.55 12.28 -9.18
CA HIS A 139 3.44 12.98 -9.84
C HIS A 139 2.22 13.11 -8.92
N VAL A 140 1.98 12.14 -8.03
CA VAL A 140 0.93 12.25 -7.00
C VAL A 140 1.19 13.40 -6.05
N PHE A 141 2.41 13.47 -5.51
CA PHE A 141 2.80 14.56 -4.63
C PHE A 141 2.66 15.93 -5.30
N TYR A 142 3.24 16.11 -6.50
CA TYR A 142 3.17 17.40 -7.18
C TYR A 142 1.77 17.73 -7.69
N GLY A 143 0.92 16.74 -7.99
CA GLY A 143 -0.49 16.98 -8.29
C GLY A 143 -1.24 17.56 -7.09
N ALA A 144 -0.98 17.07 -5.88
CA ALA A 144 -1.54 17.62 -4.65
C ALA A 144 -1.01 19.04 -4.34
N ALA A 145 0.28 19.28 -4.56
CA ALA A 145 0.90 20.59 -4.40
C ALA A 145 0.31 21.61 -5.40
N SER A 146 0.26 21.25 -6.69
CA SER A 146 -0.28 22.07 -7.77
C SER A 146 -1.77 22.39 -7.59
N LEU A 147 -2.57 21.42 -7.12
CA LEU A 147 -3.97 21.62 -6.77
C LEU A 147 -4.17 22.80 -5.79
N SER A 148 -3.20 22.95 -4.88
CA SER A 148 -3.16 23.94 -3.80
C SER A 148 -2.47 25.25 -4.20
N GLY A 149 -2.18 25.45 -5.48
CA GLY A 149 -1.57 26.67 -6.03
C GLY A 149 -0.05 26.77 -5.81
N ILE A 150 0.62 25.69 -5.43
CA ILE A 150 2.08 25.67 -5.27
C ILE A 150 2.71 25.47 -6.65
N GLU A 151 3.74 26.27 -6.96
CA GLU A 151 4.54 26.10 -8.17
C GLU A 151 5.32 24.79 -8.10
N ILE A 152 5.30 24.03 -9.20
CA ILE A 152 5.93 22.70 -9.27
C ILE A 152 7.02 22.68 -10.34
N PRO A 153 8.00 21.77 -10.21
CA PRO A 153 9.04 21.59 -11.22
C PRO A 153 8.47 21.34 -12.64
N PRO A 154 9.05 21.96 -13.68
CA PRO A 154 8.55 21.83 -15.06
C PRO A 154 8.51 20.39 -15.58
N ASP A 155 9.46 19.55 -15.17
CA ASP A 155 9.55 18.12 -15.54
C ASP A 155 8.33 17.30 -15.08
N SER A 156 7.64 17.76 -14.04
CA SER A 156 6.48 17.11 -13.45
C SER A 156 5.16 17.76 -13.89
N GLY A 157 5.23 18.92 -14.56
CA GLY A 157 4.09 19.82 -14.80
C GLY A 157 2.90 19.18 -15.54
N HIS A 158 3.17 18.37 -16.57
CA HIS A 158 2.11 17.76 -17.38
C HIS A 158 1.28 16.74 -16.57
N GLU A 159 1.94 15.71 -16.01
CA GLU A 159 1.25 14.64 -15.29
C GLU A 159 0.69 15.10 -13.95
N ALA A 160 1.43 15.94 -13.21
CA ALA A 160 0.94 16.55 -11.98
C ALA A 160 -0.26 17.46 -12.23
N GLY A 161 -0.24 18.27 -13.30
CA GLY A 161 -1.36 19.14 -13.66
C GLY A 161 -2.62 18.37 -14.05
N ARG A 162 -2.48 17.25 -14.77
CA ARG A 162 -3.60 16.33 -15.06
C ARG A 162 -4.18 15.74 -13.78
N LEU A 163 -3.32 15.32 -12.85
CA LEU A 163 -3.77 14.79 -11.58
C LEU A 163 -4.44 15.86 -10.72
N ALA A 164 -3.89 17.07 -10.64
CA ALA A 164 -4.47 18.19 -9.90
C ALA A 164 -5.91 18.49 -10.38
N LYS A 165 -6.12 18.54 -11.70
CA LYS A 165 -7.46 18.71 -12.30
C LYS A 165 -8.41 17.58 -11.90
N HIS A 166 -7.93 16.35 -11.85
CA HIS A 166 -8.73 15.20 -11.44
C HIS A 166 -9.08 15.26 -9.95
N LEU A 167 -8.10 15.50 -9.08
CA LEU A 167 -8.29 15.64 -7.63
C LEU A 167 -9.31 16.74 -7.30
N ARG A 168 -9.25 17.89 -7.99
CA ARG A 168 -10.17 19.02 -7.78
C ARG A 168 -11.65 18.66 -7.88
N ARG A 169 -12.01 17.63 -8.65
CA ARG A 169 -13.40 17.20 -8.85
C ARG A 169 -14.01 16.55 -7.60
N PHE A 170 -13.16 16.02 -6.71
CA PHE A 170 -13.59 15.19 -5.58
C PHE A 170 -13.17 15.76 -4.22
N MET A 171 -12.36 16.83 -4.22
CA MET A 171 -11.83 17.40 -2.99
C MET A 171 -12.60 18.63 -2.52
N THR A 172 -12.84 18.68 -1.22
CA THR A 172 -13.38 19.88 -0.54
C THR A 172 -12.30 20.96 -0.43
N PRO A 173 -12.68 22.24 -0.28
CA PRO A 173 -11.71 23.32 -0.05
C PRO A 173 -10.79 23.07 1.15
N ALA A 174 -11.34 22.54 2.25
CA ALA A 174 -10.56 22.22 3.46
C ALA A 174 -9.46 21.16 3.20
N GLN A 175 -9.77 20.14 2.38
CA GLN A 175 -8.76 19.14 1.99
C GLN A 175 -7.68 19.76 1.10
N VAL A 176 -8.03 20.68 0.19
CA VAL A 176 -7.06 21.38 -0.64
C VAL A 176 -6.14 22.25 0.23
N ASP A 177 -6.68 22.99 1.19
CA ASP A 177 -5.88 23.80 2.13
C ASP A 177 -4.91 22.95 2.95
N GLN A 178 -5.40 21.80 3.46
CA GLN A 178 -4.57 20.83 4.20
C GLN A 178 -3.43 20.29 3.32
N LEU A 179 -3.72 19.88 2.08
CA LEU A 179 -2.70 19.42 1.13
C LEU A 179 -1.65 20.49 0.85
N GLY A 180 -2.07 21.75 0.70
CA GLY A 180 -1.16 22.87 0.51
C GLY A 180 -0.23 23.07 1.72
N ALA A 181 -0.78 23.02 2.93
CA ALA A 181 0.00 23.16 4.16
C ALA A 181 1.03 22.03 4.34
N LEU A 182 0.64 20.79 4.04
CA LEU A 182 1.55 19.63 4.10
C LEU A 182 2.63 19.71 3.01
N SER A 183 2.23 20.04 1.78
CA SER A 183 3.14 20.11 0.62
C SER A 183 4.22 21.17 0.81
N ARG A 184 3.87 22.36 1.33
CA ARG A 184 4.84 23.40 1.69
C ARG A 184 5.86 22.88 2.70
N LYS A 185 5.40 22.25 3.79
CA LYS A 185 6.31 21.68 4.81
C LYS A 185 7.24 20.59 4.28
N VAL A 186 6.85 19.86 3.24
CA VAL A 186 7.72 18.90 2.57
C VAL A 186 8.75 19.65 1.73
N LEU A 187 8.31 20.61 0.91
CA LEU A 187 9.18 21.40 0.01
C LEU A 187 10.16 22.33 0.75
N ASP A 188 9.80 22.82 1.94
CA ASP A 188 10.69 23.61 2.80
C ASP A 188 11.95 22.81 3.21
N LYS A 189 11.89 21.48 3.14
CA LYS A 189 13.03 20.58 3.40
C LYS A 189 13.80 20.20 2.14
N GLY A 190 13.40 20.71 0.98
CA GLY A 190 13.94 20.36 -0.33
C GLY A 190 13.00 19.45 -1.13
N GLU A 191 13.58 18.77 -2.13
CA GLU A 191 12.84 17.91 -3.03
C GLU A 191 12.23 16.69 -2.28
N PRO A 192 10.97 16.33 -2.53
CA PRO A 192 10.30 15.21 -1.87
C PRO A 192 10.99 13.87 -2.19
N ASP A 193 11.56 13.22 -1.18
CA ASP A 193 12.12 11.88 -1.31
C ASP A 193 11.04 10.78 -1.31
N VAL A 194 10.29 10.70 -2.41
CA VAL A 194 9.23 9.69 -2.58
C VAL A 194 9.79 8.27 -2.72
N LYS A 195 11.04 8.13 -3.21
CA LYS A 195 11.69 6.83 -3.34
C LYS A 195 12.06 6.29 -1.96
N GLY A 196 12.74 7.09 -1.13
CA GLY A 196 13.06 6.73 0.25
C GLY A 196 11.80 6.50 1.06
N TRP A 197 10.75 7.31 0.87
CA TRP A 197 9.45 7.08 1.48
C TRP A 197 8.89 5.69 1.14
N ALA A 198 8.86 5.31 -0.14
CA ALA A 198 8.33 4.03 -0.59
C ALA A 198 9.18 2.83 -0.09
N GLN A 199 10.50 2.99 -0.03
CA GLN A 199 11.37 2.01 0.63
C GLN A 199 11.06 1.90 2.12
N GLY A 200 10.81 3.03 2.80
CA GLY A 200 10.37 3.07 4.18
C GLY A 200 9.04 2.35 4.41
N VAL A 201 8.10 2.38 3.45
CA VAL A 201 6.88 1.56 3.47
C VAL A 201 7.21 0.07 3.39
N ALA A 202 8.12 -0.33 2.50
CA ALA A 202 8.54 -1.73 2.40
C ALA A 202 9.18 -2.23 3.72
N TYR A 203 10.09 -1.45 4.32
CA TYR A 203 10.67 -1.78 5.64
C TYR A 203 9.62 -1.84 6.74
N THR A 204 8.69 -0.88 6.78
CA THR A 204 7.60 -0.88 7.77
C THR A 204 6.73 -2.13 7.63
N ALA A 205 6.46 -2.59 6.41
CA ALA A 205 5.72 -3.82 6.18
C ALA A 205 6.49 -5.06 6.66
N SER A 206 7.81 -5.12 6.44
CA SER A 206 8.65 -6.20 6.97
C SER A 206 8.69 -6.19 8.50
N ARG A 207 8.84 -5.02 9.13
CA ARG A 207 8.85 -4.89 10.60
C ARG A 207 7.52 -5.27 11.22
N ALA A 208 6.40 -4.87 10.62
CA ALA A 208 5.07 -5.33 11.04
C ALA A 208 4.95 -6.86 10.91
N GLY A 209 5.45 -7.43 9.82
CA GLY A 209 5.57 -8.87 9.64
C GLY A 209 6.31 -9.53 10.81
N PHE A 210 7.49 -9.00 11.14
CA PHE A 210 8.37 -9.52 12.18
C PHE A 210 7.73 -9.45 13.58
N VAL A 211 7.14 -8.31 13.94
CA VAL A 211 6.44 -8.13 15.23
C VAL A 211 5.36 -9.18 15.44
N LEU A 212 4.63 -9.57 14.39
CA LEU A 212 3.56 -10.55 14.53
C LEU A 212 4.04 -12.01 14.45
N CYS A 213 5.10 -12.28 13.68
CA CYS A 213 5.62 -13.64 13.54
C CYS A 213 6.61 -14.04 14.63
N ASP A 214 7.21 -13.07 15.31
CA ASP A 214 8.13 -13.23 16.45
C ASP A 214 9.26 -14.24 16.17
N SER A 215 9.81 -14.21 14.96
CA SER A 215 10.84 -15.16 14.52
C SER A 215 11.61 -14.58 13.34
N ILE A 216 12.88 -14.24 13.58
CA ILE A 216 13.75 -13.69 12.54
C ILE A 216 14.04 -14.72 11.44
N ASP A 217 14.18 -16.00 11.79
CA ASP A 217 14.39 -17.09 10.84
C ASP A 217 13.18 -17.26 9.92
N SER A 218 11.97 -17.24 10.49
CA SER A 218 10.74 -17.32 9.71
C SER A 218 10.58 -16.10 8.81
N ALA A 219 10.83 -14.90 9.33
CA ALA A 219 10.79 -13.66 8.56
C ALA A 219 11.79 -13.70 7.39
N ALA A 220 13.04 -14.08 7.65
CA ALA A 220 14.08 -14.19 6.64
C ALA A 220 13.72 -15.22 5.56
N ARG A 221 13.23 -16.40 5.95
CA ARG A 221 12.77 -17.43 5.01
C ARG A 221 11.66 -16.90 4.10
N VAL A 222 10.66 -16.23 4.66
CA VAL A 222 9.57 -15.63 3.86
C VAL A 222 10.09 -14.56 2.90
N LEU A 223 10.97 -13.67 3.38
CA LEU A 223 11.55 -12.62 2.54
C LEU A 223 12.36 -13.20 1.38
N THR A 224 13.14 -14.26 1.63
CA THR A 224 13.89 -14.98 0.57
C THR A 224 12.95 -15.65 -0.43
N GLN A 225 11.87 -16.30 0.03
CA GLN A 225 10.88 -16.93 -0.85
C GLN A 225 10.12 -15.92 -1.71
N GLN A 226 9.85 -14.72 -1.20
CA GLN A 226 9.23 -13.65 -1.98
C GLN A 226 10.11 -13.17 -3.14
N GLY A 227 11.43 -13.27 -3.00
CA GLY A 227 12.38 -12.73 -3.95
C GLY A 227 12.32 -11.20 -4.06
N ASP A 228 12.86 -10.69 -5.17
CA ASP A 228 13.01 -9.25 -5.45
C ASP A 228 12.14 -8.77 -6.62
N GLU A 229 11.45 -9.68 -7.31
CA GLU A 229 10.63 -9.33 -8.46
C GLU A 229 9.50 -8.39 -8.06
N GLY A 230 9.47 -7.19 -8.66
CA GLY A 230 8.49 -6.16 -8.33
C GLY A 230 8.69 -5.46 -6.98
N MET A 231 9.81 -5.72 -6.27
CA MET A 231 10.09 -5.15 -4.96
C MET A 231 11.02 -3.94 -5.05
N LEU A 232 10.67 -2.84 -4.38
CA LEU A 232 11.49 -1.62 -4.31
C LEU A 232 12.75 -1.76 -3.46
N VAL A 233 12.77 -2.76 -2.56
CA VAL A 233 13.88 -3.04 -1.65
C VAL A 233 14.21 -4.53 -1.74
N PRO A 234 15.48 -4.87 -2.03
CA PRO A 234 15.92 -6.26 -2.07
C PRO A 234 15.65 -6.99 -0.75
N PHE A 235 15.33 -8.29 -0.81
CA PHE A 235 15.04 -9.10 0.36
C PHE A 235 16.21 -9.12 1.35
N LYS A 236 17.46 -9.08 0.85
CA LYS A 236 18.67 -9.02 1.70
C LYS A 236 18.72 -7.74 2.54
N ASP A 237 18.34 -6.61 1.95
CA ASP A 237 18.31 -5.34 2.67
C ASP A 237 17.14 -5.29 3.65
N ARG A 238 15.99 -5.88 3.30
CA ARG A 238 14.86 -6.06 4.25
C ARG A 238 15.25 -6.94 5.44
N ILE A 239 15.99 -8.02 5.22
CA ILE A 239 16.50 -8.87 6.31
C ILE A 239 17.50 -8.10 7.18
N ARG A 240 18.43 -7.36 6.57
CA ARG A 240 19.39 -6.51 7.31
C ARG A 240 18.66 -5.49 8.19
N ASP A 241 17.62 -4.85 7.66
CA ASP A 241 16.79 -3.92 8.42
C ASP A 241 16.10 -4.60 9.62
N LEU A 242 15.58 -5.82 9.44
CA LEU A 242 14.96 -6.57 10.55
C LEU A 242 15.96 -6.92 11.65
N VAL A 243 17.16 -7.37 11.29
CA VAL A 243 18.23 -7.67 12.26
C VAL A 243 18.66 -6.42 13.04
N ALA A 244 18.66 -5.25 12.40
CA ALA A 244 18.96 -3.99 13.07
C ALA A 244 17.79 -3.47 13.94
N TYR A 245 16.57 -3.96 13.70
CA TYR A 245 15.36 -3.58 14.41
C TYR A 245 15.07 -4.47 15.64
N SER A 246 15.51 -5.73 15.60
CA SER A 246 15.32 -6.74 16.66
C SER A 246 16.17 -6.51 17.90
#